data_AF-A0A7R9PRX6-F1
#
_entry.id   AF-A0A7R9PRX6-F1
#
_cell.length_a   1.000
_cell.length_b   1.000
_cell.length_c   1.000
_cell.angle_alpha   90.00
_cell.angle_beta   90.00
_cell.angle_gamma   90.00
#
_symmetry.space_group_name_H-M   'P 1'
#
loop_
_entity.id
_entity.type
_entity.pdbx_description
1 polymer ?
#
loop_
_entity_poly.entity_id
_entity_poly.type
_entity_poly.pdbx_seq_one_letter_code
_entity_poly.pdbx_strand_id
1 'polypeptide(L)'
;MFGEHNMEDMNVPEEDRVWVRGWFPLLFELSCIVSRCKLDVRTRALTVLFEIIKTYGDTFKQHWWKDLFQILFRIFDNMKLPEHHTEVVKQ
;
A
#
# COMPACT_ATOMS: atom_id res chain seq x y z
N MET A 1 -14.83 18.15 23.08
CA MET A 1 -13.97 18.43 21.92
C MET A 1 -14.35 17.47 20.80
N PHE A 2 -15.34 17.84 19.98
CA PHE A 2 -15.79 17.03 18.82
C PHE A 2 -15.80 17.87 17.53
N GLY A 3 -15.33 19.13 17.59
CA GLY A 3 -15.33 20.05 16.45
C GLY A 3 -14.03 20.04 15.64
N GLU A 4 -12.93 19.51 16.19
CA GLU A 4 -11.61 19.63 15.54
C GLU A 4 -11.37 18.58 14.45
N HIS A 5 -11.99 17.39 14.53
CA HIS A 5 -11.90 16.38 13.46
C HIS A 5 -12.55 16.82 12.14
N ASN A 6 -13.47 17.78 12.18
CA ASN A 6 -14.20 18.23 10.99
C ASN A 6 -13.45 19.30 10.19
N MET A 7 -12.39 19.90 10.75
CA MET A 7 -11.70 21.04 10.15
C MET A 7 -10.54 20.62 9.22
N GLU A 8 -9.82 19.54 9.55
CA GLU A 8 -8.83 18.91 8.64
C GLU A 8 -9.51 18.34 7.38
N ASP A 9 -10.75 17.90 7.52
CA ASP A 9 -11.59 17.33 6.47
C ASP A 9 -12.01 18.30 5.37
N MET A 10 -11.97 19.61 5.66
CA MET A 10 -12.40 20.66 4.74
C MET A 10 -11.32 21.04 3.71
N ASN A 11 -10.06 20.65 3.95
CA ASN A 11 -8.94 21.02 3.08
C ASN A 11 -8.63 19.98 1.98
N VAL A 12 -9.28 18.81 2.04
CA VAL A 12 -9.18 17.78 1.00
C VAL A 12 -10.29 18.02 -0.02
N PRO A 13 -9.98 18.13 -1.32
CA PRO A 13 -11.00 18.18 -2.38
C PRO A 13 -12.01 17.06 -2.16
N GLU A 14 -13.31 17.38 -2.24
CA GLU A 14 -14.38 16.41 -1.98
C GLU A 14 -14.19 15.12 -2.78
N GLU A 15 -13.75 15.31 -4.01
CA GLU A 15 -13.49 14.29 -4.99
C GLU A 15 -12.33 13.35 -4.63
N ASP A 16 -11.47 13.73 -3.67
CA ASP A 16 -10.30 12.97 -3.16
C ASP A 16 -10.53 12.36 -1.76
N ARG A 17 -11.65 12.68 -1.10
CA ARG A 17 -11.91 12.18 0.26
C ARG A 17 -11.96 10.66 0.33
N VAL A 18 -12.58 10.01 -0.67
CA VAL A 18 -12.67 8.54 -0.72
C VAL A 18 -11.29 7.89 -0.85
N TRP A 19 -10.37 8.56 -1.56
CA TRP A 19 -8.98 8.12 -1.65
C TRP A 19 -8.27 8.27 -0.33
N VAL A 20 -8.24 9.48 0.22
CA VAL A 20 -7.47 9.81 1.44
C VAL A 20 -7.98 9.04 2.66
N ARG A 21 -9.30 8.81 2.77
CA ARG A 21 -9.91 8.20 3.97
C ARG A 21 -10.24 6.73 3.81
N GLY A 22 -10.38 6.23 2.58
CA GLY A 22 -10.78 4.86 2.29
C GLY A 22 -9.67 4.06 1.63
N TRP A 23 -9.44 4.33 0.35
CA TRP A 23 -8.54 3.53 -0.47
C TRP A 23 -7.10 3.59 -0.02
N PHE A 24 -6.55 4.78 0.20
CA PHE A 24 -5.15 4.95 0.56
C PHE A 24 -4.79 4.30 1.89
N PRO A 25 -5.52 4.51 3.01
CA PRO A 25 -5.25 3.82 4.27
C PRO A 25 -5.32 2.30 4.14
N LEU A 26 -6.31 1.78 3.41
CA LEU A 26 -6.47 0.35 3.20
C LEU A 26 -5.29 -0.25 2.43
N LEU A 27 -4.91 0.37 1.31
CA LEU A 27 -3.79 -0.07 0.46
C LEU A 27 -2.45 0.07 1.18
N PHE A 28 -2.28 1.13 1.97
CA PHE A 28 -1.10 1.35 2.79
C PHE A 28 -0.94 0.27 3.88
N GLU A 29 -2.01 -0.06 4.59
CA GLU A 29 -1.95 -1.11 5.62
C GLU A 29 -1.70 -2.50 5.01
N LEU A 30 -2.32 -2.81 3.87
CA LEU A 30 -1.99 -4.04 3.13
C LEU A 30 -0.50 -4.10 2.75
N SER A 31 0.08 -2.98 2.31
CA SER A 31 1.53 -2.89 2.02
C SER A 31 2.40 -3.12 3.26
N CYS A 32 1.93 -2.68 4.44
CA CYS A 32 2.60 -2.90 5.71
C CYS A 32 2.57 -4.38 6.11
N ILE A 33 1.44 -5.08 5.91
CA ILE A 33 1.32 -6.53 6.14
C ILE A 33 2.27 -7.30 5.23
N VAL A 34 2.32 -6.94 3.93
CA VAL A 34 3.25 -7.54 2.95
C VAL A 34 4.71 -7.33 3.35
N SER A 35 5.03 -6.27 4.09
CA SER A 35 6.41 -5.96 4.49
C SER A 35 6.83 -6.61 5.82
N ARG A 36 5.92 -6.84 6.77
CA ARG A 36 6.25 -7.20 8.16
C ARG A 36 5.88 -8.63 8.57
N CYS A 37 4.96 -9.28 7.87
CA CYS A 37 4.42 -10.58 8.28
C CYS A 37 5.17 -11.78 7.68
N LYS A 38 4.79 -13.01 8.08
CA LYS A 38 5.35 -14.26 7.54
C LYS A 38 4.87 -14.53 6.11
N LEU A 39 5.58 -15.39 5.38
CA LEU A 39 5.39 -15.63 3.94
C LEU A 39 3.93 -15.90 3.54
N ASP A 40 3.21 -16.81 4.21
CA ASP A 40 1.82 -17.12 3.87
C ASP A 40 0.90 -15.88 4.00
N VAL A 41 1.03 -15.14 5.10
CA VAL A 41 0.28 -13.91 5.32
C VAL A 41 0.63 -12.84 4.27
N ARG A 42 1.91 -12.68 3.94
CA ARG A 42 2.37 -11.74 2.89
C ARG A 42 1.73 -12.07 1.54
N THR A 43 1.76 -13.35 1.15
CA THR A 43 1.17 -13.82 -0.10
C THR A 43 -0.32 -13.51 -0.17
N ARG A 44 -1.07 -13.80 0.91
CA ARG A 44 -2.51 -13.50 0.98
C ARG A 44 -2.79 -12.01 0.90
N ALA A 45 -2.05 -11.18 1.64
CA ALA A 45 -2.22 -9.73 1.62
C ALA A 45 -1.92 -9.13 0.23
N LEU A 46 -0.89 -9.64 -0.46
CA LEU A 46 -0.56 -9.22 -1.82
C LEU A 46 -1.67 -9.61 -2.81
N THR A 47 -2.24 -10.80 -2.69
CA THR A 47 -3.41 -11.21 -3.48
C THR A 47 -4.58 -10.26 -3.26
N VAL A 48 -4.92 -9.94 -2.01
CA VAL A 48 -6.03 -9.02 -1.70
C VAL A 48 -5.76 -7.63 -2.28
N LEU A 49 -4.53 -7.12 -2.16
CA LEU A 49 -4.14 -5.83 -2.72
C LEU A 49 -4.35 -5.79 -4.25
N PHE A 50 -3.92 -6.81 -4.98
CA PHE A 50 -4.12 -6.85 -6.43
C PHE A 50 -5.57 -7.10 -6.84
N GLU A 51 -6.35 -7.86 -6.08
CA GLU A 51 -7.79 -8.01 -6.34
C GLU A 51 -8.53 -6.68 -6.15
N ILE A 52 -8.20 -5.88 -5.14
CA ILE A 52 -8.76 -4.52 -5.00
C ILE A 52 -8.47 -3.67 -6.24
N ILE A 53 -7.21 -3.66 -6.70
CA ILE A 53 -6.80 -2.90 -7.88
C ILE A 53 -7.53 -3.38 -9.13
N LYS A 54 -7.68 -4.69 -9.29
CA LYS A 54 -8.38 -5.29 -10.43
C LYS A 54 -9.87 -5.00 -10.43
N THR A 55 -10.52 -5.05 -9.27
CA THR A 55 -11.97 -4.89 -9.13
C THR A 55 -12.42 -3.43 -9.14
N TYR A 56 -11.63 -2.52 -8.56
CA TYR A 56 -12.03 -1.13 -8.36
C TYR A 56 -11.11 -0.10 -9.02
N GLY A 57 -10.01 -0.52 -9.65
CA GLY A 57 -9.03 0.40 -10.23
C GLY A 57 -9.58 1.27 -11.36
N ASP A 58 -10.62 0.82 -12.05
CA ASP A 58 -11.36 1.61 -13.04
C ASP A 58 -12.06 2.85 -12.43
N THR A 59 -12.39 2.79 -11.13
CA THR A 59 -12.95 3.92 -10.38
C THR A 59 -11.87 4.89 -9.89
N PHE A 60 -10.59 4.53 -9.98
CA PHE A 60 -9.50 5.36 -9.47
C PHE A 60 -9.14 6.45 -10.45
N LYS A 61 -8.90 7.65 -9.90
CA LYS A 61 -8.46 8.79 -10.68
C LYS A 61 -6.99 8.65 -11.08
N GLN A 62 -6.64 9.31 -12.19
CA GLN A 62 -5.29 9.25 -12.74
C GLN A 62 -4.20 9.66 -11.73
N HIS A 63 -4.46 10.67 -10.87
CA HIS A 63 -3.48 11.09 -9.87
C HIS A 63 -3.35 10.10 -8.70
N TRP A 64 -4.40 9.38 -8.33
CA TRP A 64 -4.33 8.34 -7.30
C TRP A 64 -3.47 7.15 -7.72
N TRP A 65 -3.48 6.82 -9.00
CA TRP A 65 -2.58 5.80 -9.55
C TRP A 65 -1.11 6.11 -9.27
N LYS A 66 -0.72 7.40 -9.27
CA LYS A 66 0.65 7.80 -8.96
C LYS A 66 1.04 7.41 -7.53
N ASP A 67 0.16 7.66 -6.56
CA ASP A 67 0.37 7.29 -5.16
C ASP A 67 0.37 5.76 -4.98
N LEU A 68 -0.56 5.06 -5.66
CA LEU A 68 -0.61 3.59 -5.66
C LEU A 68 0.69 2.99 -6.22
N PHE A 69 1.21 3.51 -7.33
CA PHE A 69 2.47 3.02 -7.89
C PHE A 69 3.64 3.21 -6.92
N GLN A 70 3.67 4.28 -6.13
CA GLN A 70 4.71 4.42 -5.09
C GLN A 70 4.63 3.30 -4.03
N ILE A 71 3.41 2.90 -3.64
CA ILE A 71 3.20 1.76 -2.74
C ILE A 71 3.68 0.46 -3.39
N LEU A 72 3.28 0.20 -4.65
CA LEU A 72 3.66 -1.00 -5.38
C LEU A 72 5.18 -1.10 -5.59
N PHE A 73 5.82 -0.02 -6.01
CA PHE A 73 7.27 0.01 -6.18
C PHE A 73 8.00 -0.25 -4.88
N ARG A 74 7.54 0.32 -3.76
CA ARG A 74 8.11 0.04 -2.44
C ARG A 74 7.98 -1.43 -2.06
N ILE A 75 6.83 -2.06 -2.32
CA ILE A 75 6.63 -3.49 -2.08
C ILE A 75 7.64 -4.33 -2.88
N PHE A 76 7.78 -4.05 -4.18
CA PHE A 76 8.69 -4.79 -5.05
C PHE A 76 10.17 -4.50 -4.76
N ASP A 77 10.52 -3.27 -4.39
CA ASP A 77 11.88 -2.91 -3.96
C ASP A 77 12.25 -3.64 -2.67
N ASN A 78 11.34 -3.76 -1.70
CA ASN A 78 11.56 -4.57 -0.50
C ASN A 78 11.64 -6.08 -0.77
N MET A 79 11.15 -6.53 -1.93
CA MET A 79 11.25 -7.94 -2.38
C MET A 79 12.53 -8.21 -3.16
N LYS A 80 13.28 -7.17 -3.57
CA LYS A 80 14.65 -7.35 -4.06
C LYS A 80 15.48 -7.85 -2.88
N LEU A 81 15.72 -9.15 -2.84
CA LEU A 81 16.61 -9.79 -1.88
C LEU A 81 17.93 -9.00 -1.81
N PRO A 82 18.52 -8.74 -0.62
CA PRO A 82 19.94 -8.48 -0.60
C PRO A 82 20.63 -9.74 -1.15
N GLU A 83 21.32 -9.62 -2.28
CA GLU A 83 22.14 -10.69 -2.88
C GLU A 83 23.36 -11.07 -2.01
N HIS A 84 23.27 -10.99 -0.68
CA HIS A 84 24.42 -11.13 0.21
C HIS A 84 24.11 -11.95 1.45
N HIS A 85 23.86 -13.24 1.25
CA HIS A 85 24.41 -14.23 2.17
C HIS A 85 25.46 -15.02 1.41
N THR A 86 26.67 -14.48 1.45
CA THR A 86 27.92 -15.17 1.12
C THR A 86 27.90 -16.50 1.87
N GLU A 87 27.73 -17.61 1.15
CA GLU A 87 28.21 -18.90 1.63
C GLU A 87 29.73 -18.76 1.74
N VAL A 88 30.19 -18.32 2.91
CA VAL A 88 31.58 -18.51 3.30
C VAL A 88 31.71 -20.01 3.50
N VAL A 89 32.07 -20.73 2.44
CA VAL A 89 32.52 -22.11 2.52
C VAL A 89 33.72 -22.10 3.45
N LYS A 90 33.49 -22.46 4.71
CA LYS A 90 34.54 -22.73 5.66
C LYS A 90 35.03 -24.16 5.43
N GLN A 91 36.32 -24.22 5.09
CA GLN A 91 37.26 -25.35 5.12
C GLN A 91 37.15 -26.39 4.03
#